data_AF-A0A957FK17-F1
#
_entry.id   AF-A0A957FK17-F1
#
_cell.length_a   1.000
_cell.length_b   1.000
_cell.length_c   1.000
_cell.angle_alpha   90.00
_cell.angle_beta   90.00
_cell.angle_gamma   90.00
#
_symmetry.space_group_name_H-M   'P 1'
#
loop_
_entity.id
_entity.type
_entity.pdbx_description
1 polymer ?
#
loop_
_entity_poly.entity_id
_entity_poly.type
_entity_poly.pdbx_seq_one_letter_code
_entity_poly.pdbx_strand_id
1 'polypeptide(L)'
;MSKFIAIEGVIGVGKTTLARLLQPHLEASVLLEVFEENPFLADFYGDRERYAFQTQLFFLLSRYQQQKQAVPTGLQKGILISDYTFAKDELFAWLNLKDDELAMYGRVHSALSEKIRHPDLLVYLKAKHETIMQRIALRDRPYERDMDPEYIRDLAAAYEAWLANLPDISVLTIDVTELDFLSRPEDVQWVADKIQAELGQQTSGQPVKNATPAVATLQQGSIAKYQQFHHSLDEMKGFDQDPFFNFIGLVEEVGELATVLMRTWADSQRMMRNGRVTAPTTAELTDLAMHEALTQNRALLRAELADLLAYTLKLSNYIGVDLEEAYLEKMRENINRHWEFL
;
A
#
# COMPACT_ATOMS: atom_id res chain seq x y z
N MET A 1 -5.83 -16.72 -21.48
CA MET A 1 -6.46 -15.50 -22.02
C MET A 1 -6.07 -14.35 -21.11
N SER A 2 -5.66 -13.21 -21.65
CA SER A 2 -5.34 -12.04 -20.82
C SER A 2 -6.60 -11.43 -20.23
N LYS A 3 -6.53 -10.97 -18.99
CA LYS A 3 -7.65 -10.39 -18.25
C LYS A 3 -7.19 -9.13 -17.54
N PHE A 4 -7.94 -8.05 -17.71
CA PHE A 4 -7.73 -6.81 -16.99
C PHE A 4 -8.73 -6.72 -15.84
N ILE A 5 -8.23 -6.71 -14.61
CA ILE A 5 -9.01 -6.59 -13.38
C ILE A 5 -8.69 -5.24 -12.77
N ALA A 6 -9.70 -4.47 -12.39
CA ALA A 6 -9.51 -3.25 -11.63
C ALA A 6 -10.19 -3.36 -10.27
N ILE A 7 -9.51 -2.95 -9.21
CA ILE A 7 -10.02 -2.93 -7.85
C ILE A 7 -10.41 -1.49 -7.52
N GLU A 8 -11.67 -1.28 -7.15
CA GLU A 8 -12.24 0.02 -6.86
C GLU A 8 -12.79 0.12 -5.45
N GLY A 9 -12.97 1.35 -4.98
CA GLY A 9 -13.49 1.64 -3.65
C GLY A 9 -12.89 2.90 -3.04
N VAL A 10 -13.51 3.36 -1.97
CA VAL A 10 -13.13 4.62 -1.30
C VAL A 10 -11.70 4.60 -0.75
N ILE A 11 -11.18 5.78 -0.42
CA ILE A 11 -9.88 5.95 0.23
C ILE A 11 -9.88 5.12 1.54
N GLY A 12 -8.78 4.44 1.85
CA GLY A 12 -8.65 3.62 3.07
C GLY A 12 -9.31 2.23 3.04
N VAL A 13 -10.01 1.83 1.96
CA VAL A 13 -10.69 0.53 1.91
C VAL A 13 -9.76 -0.69 1.72
N GLY A 14 -8.50 -0.49 1.32
CA GLY A 14 -7.50 -1.56 1.17
C GLY A 14 -7.21 -2.02 -0.27
N LYS A 15 -7.48 -1.18 -1.28
CA LYS A 15 -7.29 -1.51 -2.71
C LYS A 15 -5.85 -1.90 -3.06
N THR A 16 -4.89 -1.02 -2.77
CA THR A 16 -3.48 -1.20 -3.09
C THR A 16 -2.92 -2.45 -2.40
N THR A 17 -3.25 -2.62 -1.11
CA THR A 17 -2.89 -3.80 -0.32
C THR A 17 -3.41 -5.08 -0.98
N LEU A 18 -4.71 -5.14 -1.31
CA LEU A 18 -5.29 -6.31 -1.96
C LEU A 18 -4.69 -6.56 -3.34
N ALA A 19 -4.47 -5.53 -4.16
CA ALA A 19 -3.89 -5.67 -5.50
C ALA A 19 -2.50 -6.31 -5.44
N ARG A 20 -1.65 -5.87 -4.50
CA ARG A 20 -0.32 -6.46 -4.25
C ARG A 20 -0.43 -7.90 -3.77
N LEU A 21 -1.32 -8.17 -2.82
CA LEU A 21 -1.46 -9.50 -2.23
C LEU A 21 -2.07 -10.51 -3.20
N LEU A 22 -2.92 -10.09 -4.15
CA LEU A 22 -3.47 -10.97 -5.18
C LEU A 22 -2.48 -11.33 -6.28
N GLN A 23 -1.39 -10.56 -6.46
CA GLN A 23 -0.38 -10.77 -7.49
C GLN A 23 0.11 -12.23 -7.55
N PRO A 24 0.61 -12.83 -6.44
CA PRO A 24 1.06 -14.23 -6.47
C PRO A 24 -0.07 -15.25 -6.58
N HIS A 25 -1.30 -14.94 -6.15
CA HIS A 25 -2.43 -15.87 -6.22
C HIS A 25 -3.01 -16.00 -7.62
N LEU A 26 -2.88 -14.95 -8.44
CA LEU A 26 -3.43 -14.89 -9.80
C LEU A 26 -2.36 -14.90 -10.89
N GLU A 27 -1.08 -15.05 -10.51
CA GLU A 27 0.08 -14.92 -11.42
C GLU A 27 -0.03 -13.65 -12.29
N ALA A 28 -0.39 -12.55 -11.64
CA ALA A 28 -0.75 -11.31 -12.31
C ALA A 28 0.42 -10.30 -12.34
N SER A 29 0.35 -9.36 -13.28
CA SER A 29 1.06 -8.08 -13.16
C SER A 29 0.20 -7.10 -12.38
N VAL A 30 0.82 -6.11 -11.72
CA VAL A 30 0.10 -5.07 -10.96
C VAL A 30 0.40 -3.69 -11.54
N LEU A 31 -0.64 -2.86 -11.63
CA LEU A 31 -0.57 -1.44 -11.95
C LEU A 31 -1.13 -0.64 -10.77
N LEU A 32 -0.31 0.18 -10.13
CA LEU A 32 -0.70 0.93 -8.94
C LEU A 32 -0.82 2.43 -9.24
N GLU A 33 -1.78 3.08 -8.61
CA GLU A 33 -1.98 4.52 -8.69
C GLU A 33 -0.80 5.27 -8.06
N VAL A 34 -0.10 6.09 -8.86
CA VAL A 34 0.91 7.04 -8.38
C VAL A 34 0.23 8.34 -7.97
N PHE A 35 -0.03 8.53 -6.67
CA PHE A 35 -0.71 9.72 -6.14
C PHE A 35 0.25 10.68 -5.42
N GLU A 36 1.40 10.20 -4.95
CA GLU A 36 2.40 10.98 -4.20
C GLU A 36 3.07 12.06 -5.06
N GLU A 37 3.10 11.90 -6.38
CA GLU A 37 3.68 12.86 -7.32
C GLU A 37 2.79 14.07 -7.57
N ASN A 38 1.53 14.06 -7.09
CA ASN A 38 0.60 15.15 -7.33
C ASN A 38 0.94 16.37 -6.44
N PRO A 39 1.48 17.47 -7.00
CA PRO A 39 1.95 18.60 -6.21
C PRO A 39 0.81 19.37 -5.55
N PHE A 40 -0.44 19.14 -5.97
CA PHE A 40 -1.63 19.83 -5.46
C PHE A 40 -2.38 19.02 -4.41
N LEU A 41 -2.01 17.74 -4.19
CA LEU A 41 -2.78 16.84 -3.34
C LEU A 41 -2.81 17.27 -1.88
N ALA A 42 -1.66 17.73 -1.35
CA ALA A 42 -1.59 18.23 0.02
C ALA A 42 -2.45 19.50 0.20
N ASP A 43 -2.34 20.44 -0.73
CA ASP A 43 -3.11 21.70 -0.72
C ASP A 43 -4.62 21.45 -0.92
N PHE A 44 -5.00 20.44 -1.70
CA PHE A 44 -6.38 20.03 -1.88
C PHE A 44 -7.06 19.65 -0.57
N TYR A 45 -6.36 18.94 0.32
CA TYR A 45 -6.94 18.61 1.63
C TYR A 45 -7.05 19.82 2.56
N GLY A 46 -6.27 20.89 2.32
CA GLY A 46 -6.40 22.16 3.05
C GLY A 46 -7.46 23.11 2.50
N ASP A 47 -7.64 23.16 1.17
CA ASP A 47 -8.60 24.04 0.49
C ASP A 47 -9.10 23.38 -0.82
N ARG A 48 -10.16 22.56 -0.68
CA ARG A 48 -10.70 21.78 -1.80
C ARG A 48 -11.22 22.66 -2.93
N GLU A 49 -11.92 23.75 -2.61
CA GLU A 49 -12.53 24.62 -3.62
C GLU A 49 -11.47 25.25 -4.53
N ARG A 50 -10.30 25.58 -3.99
CA ARG A 50 -9.22 26.23 -4.76
C ARG A 50 -8.33 25.27 -5.54
N TYR A 51 -8.12 24.05 -5.04
CA TYR A 51 -7.12 23.12 -5.56
C TYR A 51 -7.70 21.86 -6.20
N ALA A 52 -9.02 21.68 -6.16
CA ALA A 52 -9.69 20.52 -6.77
C ALA A 52 -9.36 20.39 -8.26
N PHE A 53 -9.48 21.46 -9.05
CA PHE A 53 -9.32 21.37 -10.49
C PHE A 53 -7.92 20.91 -10.91
N GLN A 54 -6.88 21.50 -10.33
CA GLN A 54 -5.47 21.16 -10.60
C GLN A 54 -5.16 19.74 -10.14
N THR A 55 -5.68 19.35 -8.97
CA THR A 55 -5.53 18.00 -8.42
C THR A 55 -6.16 16.95 -9.34
N GLN A 56 -7.41 17.16 -9.79
CA GLN A 56 -8.10 16.23 -10.69
C GLN A 56 -7.45 16.17 -12.06
N LEU A 57 -7.07 17.32 -12.64
CA LEU A 57 -6.41 17.33 -13.95
C LEU A 57 -5.06 16.60 -13.92
N PHE A 58 -4.30 16.72 -12.82
CA PHE A 58 -3.08 15.93 -12.64
C PHE A 58 -3.36 14.43 -12.60
N PHE A 59 -4.35 14.00 -11.80
CA PHE A 59 -4.74 12.59 -11.73
C PHE A 59 -5.18 12.06 -13.09
N LEU A 60 -6.03 12.80 -13.81
CA LEU A 60 -6.48 12.45 -15.14
C LEU A 60 -5.32 12.15 -16.09
N LEU A 61 -4.36 13.08 -16.17
CA LEU A 61 -3.21 12.97 -17.07
C LEU A 61 -2.25 11.86 -16.65
N SER A 62 -1.97 11.73 -15.35
CA SER A 62 -1.10 10.68 -14.80
C SER A 62 -1.70 9.29 -15.08
N ARG A 63 -2.98 9.08 -14.76
CA ARG A 63 -3.70 7.82 -15.03
C ARG A 63 -3.74 7.51 -16.52
N TYR A 64 -3.98 8.51 -17.37
CA TYR A 64 -3.95 8.33 -18.83
C TYR A 64 -2.59 7.81 -19.30
N GLN A 65 -1.49 8.46 -18.86
CA GLN A 65 -0.14 8.08 -19.25
C GLN A 65 0.23 6.68 -18.75
N GLN A 66 -0.04 6.40 -17.48
CA GLN A 66 0.20 5.08 -16.88
C GLN A 66 -0.57 3.98 -17.62
N GLN A 67 -1.88 4.14 -17.81
CA GLN A 67 -2.68 3.09 -18.46
C GLN A 67 -2.28 2.89 -19.93
N LYS A 68 -2.01 3.97 -20.66
CA LYS A 68 -1.56 3.89 -22.06
C LYS A 68 -0.26 3.09 -22.21
N GLN A 69 0.64 3.16 -21.22
CA GLN A 69 1.93 2.47 -21.25
C GLN A 69 1.87 1.06 -20.64
N ALA A 70 1.27 0.94 -19.45
CA ALA A 70 1.33 -0.26 -18.64
C ALA A 70 0.27 -1.31 -19.01
N VAL A 71 -0.95 -0.91 -19.42
CA VAL A 71 -2.02 -1.87 -19.70
C VAL A 71 -1.68 -2.80 -20.86
N PRO A 72 -1.22 -2.31 -22.04
CA PRO A 72 -0.84 -3.20 -23.14
C PRO A 72 0.28 -4.17 -22.75
N THR A 73 1.29 -3.68 -22.02
CA THR A 73 2.45 -4.47 -21.58
C THR A 73 2.07 -5.51 -20.53
N GLY A 74 1.25 -5.14 -19.54
CA GLY A 74 0.77 -6.05 -18.50
C GLY A 74 -0.11 -7.16 -19.06
N LEU A 75 -0.98 -6.84 -20.02
CA LEU A 75 -1.84 -7.84 -20.66
C LEU A 75 -1.10 -8.81 -21.58
N GLN A 76 0.12 -8.48 -22.03
CA GLN A 76 0.99 -9.46 -22.71
C GLN A 76 1.50 -10.53 -21.74
N LYS A 77 1.60 -10.21 -20.44
CA LYS A 77 2.05 -11.13 -19.38
C LYS A 77 0.92 -12.01 -18.82
N GLY A 78 -0.34 -11.75 -19.16
CA GLY A 78 -1.49 -12.54 -18.72
C GLY A 78 -2.55 -11.69 -18.01
N ILE A 79 -2.72 -11.92 -16.71
CA ILE A 79 -3.65 -11.14 -15.88
C ILE A 79 -2.96 -9.84 -15.46
N LEU A 80 -3.68 -8.73 -15.57
CA LEU A 80 -3.26 -7.43 -15.02
C LEU A 80 -4.27 -7.01 -13.97
N ILE A 81 -3.79 -6.68 -12.77
CA ILE A 81 -4.58 -6.11 -11.68
C ILE A 81 -4.20 -4.64 -11.55
N SER A 82 -5.20 -3.75 -11.54
CA SER A 82 -5.01 -2.33 -11.23
C SER A 82 -5.75 -1.98 -9.94
N ASP A 83 -5.21 -1.10 -9.10
CA ASP A 83 -5.90 -0.60 -7.89
C ASP A 83 -6.74 0.68 -8.14
N TYR A 84 -6.88 1.04 -9.41
CA TYR A 84 -7.72 2.13 -9.91
C TYR A 84 -8.20 1.86 -11.34
N THR A 85 -9.27 2.56 -11.73
CA THR A 85 -9.73 2.72 -13.12
C THR A 85 -9.52 4.15 -13.59
N PHE A 86 -9.50 4.33 -14.92
CA PHE A 86 -9.50 5.68 -15.49
C PHE A 86 -10.83 6.40 -15.20
N ALA A 87 -11.94 5.67 -15.33
CA ALA A 87 -13.30 6.18 -15.16
C ALA A 87 -13.60 6.68 -13.74
N LYS A 88 -12.92 6.18 -12.70
CA LYS A 88 -12.99 6.69 -11.33
C LYS A 88 -12.73 8.19 -11.24
N ASP A 89 -11.86 8.74 -12.09
CA ASP A 89 -11.49 10.16 -11.99
C ASP A 89 -12.70 11.07 -12.14
N GLU A 90 -13.64 10.66 -13.00
CA GLU A 90 -14.88 11.38 -13.21
C GLU A 90 -15.66 11.55 -11.90
N LEU A 91 -15.79 10.49 -11.10
CA LEU A 91 -16.49 10.52 -9.82
C LEU A 91 -15.89 11.56 -8.86
N PHE A 92 -14.56 11.63 -8.79
CA PHE A 92 -13.88 12.62 -7.96
C PHE A 92 -14.08 14.03 -8.52
N ALA A 93 -14.08 14.20 -9.84
CA ALA A 93 -14.37 15.48 -10.47
C ALA A 93 -15.80 15.97 -10.20
N TRP A 94 -16.82 15.10 -10.31
CA TRP A 94 -18.22 15.43 -10.02
C TRP A 94 -18.43 15.89 -8.56
N LEU A 95 -17.68 15.33 -7.62
CA LEU A 95 -17.76 15.70 -6.20
C LEU A 95 -17.01 16.98 -5.85
N ASN A 96 -15.99 17.35 -6.62
CA ASN A 96 -15.05 18.40 -6.24
C ASN A 96 -15.09 19.63 -7.14
N LEU A 97 -15.56 19.51 -8.39
CA LEU A 97 -15.57 20.58 -9.38
C LEU A 97 -16.98 21.11 -9.62
N LYS A 98 -17.08 22.38 -10.01
CA LYS A 98 -18.34 23.05 -10.32
C LYS A 98 -18.27 23.80 -11.65
N ASP A 99 -19.43 24.07 -12.22
CA ASP A 99 -19.61 24.97 -13.36
C ASP A 99 -18.60 24.75 -14.51
N ASP A 100 -17.81 25.77 -14.83
CA ASP A 100 -16.86 25.77 -15.94
C ASP A 100 -15.68 24.80 -15.73
N GLU A 101 -15.26 24.56 -14.49
CA GLU A 101 -14.18 23.62 -14.17
C GLU A 101 -14.60 22.18 -14.46
N LEU A 102 -15.82 21.81 -14.04
CA LEU A 102 -16.38 20.49 -14.32
C LEU A 102 -16.61 20.30 -15.82
N ALA A 103 -17.11 21.33 -16.51
CA ALA A 103 -17.31 21.29 -17.95
C ALA A 103 -15.98 21.14 -18.73
N MET A 104 -14.91 21.84 -18.29
CA MET A 104 -13.59 21.73 -18.89
C MET A 104 -12.99 20.34 -18.64
N TYR A 105 -13.03 19.88 -17.40
CA TYR A 105 -12.58 18.54 -17.02
C TYR A 105 -13.26 17.46 -17.87
N GLY A 106 -14.60 17.52 -18.00
CA GLY A 106 -15.37 16.55 -18.78
C GLY A 106 -14.95 16.47 -20.25
N ARG A 107 -14.60 17.61 -20.87
CA ARG A 107 -14.07 17.64 -22.25
C ARG A 107 -12.73 16.93 -22.37
N VAL A 108 -11.81 17.16 -21.41
CA VAL A 108 -10.49 16.51 -21.40
C VAL A 108 -10.65 15.02 -21.14
N HIS A 109 -11.46 14.64 -20.16
CA HIS A 109 -11.74 13.25 -19.80
C HIS A 109 -12.30 12.48 -21.02
N SER A 110 -13.34 13.03 -21.67
CA SER A 110 -13.94 12.41 -22.85
C SER A 110 -12.96 12.25 -24.02
N ALA A 111 -12.04 13.21 -24.23
CA ALA A 111 -11.05 13.11 -25.30
C ALA A 111 -9.96 12.04 -25.03
N LEU A 112 -9.68 11.76 -23.75
CA LEU A 112 -8.68 10.78 -23.35
C LEU A 112 -9.27 9.37 -23.21
N SER A 113 -10.52 9.26 -22.75
CA SER A 113 -11.19 7.98 -22.46
C SER A 113 -11.34 7.08 -23.68
N GLU A 114 -11.51 7.64 -24.88
CA GLU A 114 -11.65 6.87 -26.13
C GLU A 114 -10.51 5.88 -26.41
N LYS A 115 -9.32 6.14 -25.83
CA LYS A 115 -8.11 5.35 -26.06
C LYS A 115 -7.77 4.42 -24.89
N ILE A 116 -8.63 4.39 -23.87
CA ILE A 116 -8.41 3.61 -22.67
C ILE A 116 -9.20 2.31 -22.74
N ARG A 117 -8.51 1.21 -22.44
CA ARG A 117 -9.15 -0.10 -22.34
C ARG A 117 -9.90 -0.21 -21.01
N HIS A 118 -11.16 -0.63 -21.06
CA HIS A 118 -11.93 -0.95 -19.87
C HIS A 118 -11.47 -2.27 -19.21
N PRO A 119 -11.59 -2.40 -17.88
CA PRO A 119 -11.37 -3.67 -17.21
C PRO A 119 -12.40 -4.71 -17.65
N ASP A 120 -11.95 -5.97 -17.75
CA ASP A 120 -12.82 -7.13 -17.96
C ASP A 120 -13.63 -7.47 -16.68
N LEU A 121 -13.10 -7.10 -15.51
CA LEU A 121 -13.75 -7.26 -14.21
C LEU A 121 -13.41 -6.08 -13.29
N LEU A 122 -14.44 -5.48 -12.70
CA LEU A 122 -14.32 -4.48 -11.66
C LEU A 122 -14.60 -5.11 -10.29
N VAL A 123 -13.61 -5.14 -9.41
CA VAL A 123 -13.75 -5.63 -8.02
C VAL A 123 -13.99 -4.42 -7.12
N TYR A 124 -15.23 -4.19 -6.73
CA TYR A 124 -15.58 -3.08 -5.84
C TYR A 124 -15.50 -3.52 -4.36
N LEU A 125 -14.60 -2.89 -3.62
CA LEU A 125 -14.45 -3.10 -2.17
C LEU A 125 -15.33 -2.10 -1.42
N LYS A 126 -16.17 -2.62 -0.53
CA LYS A 126 -16.96 -1.82 0.42
C LYS A 126 -16.62 -2.21 1.85
N ALA A 127 -16.68 -1.25 2.76
CA ALA A 127 -16.54 -1.50 4.18
C ALA A 127 -17.41 -0.50 4.95
N LYS A 128 -17.71 -0.82 6.23
CA LYS A 128 -18.33 0.15 7.14
C LYS A 128 -17.46 1.41 7.24
N HIS A 129 -18.12 2.55 7.36
CA HIS A 129 -17.47 3.86 7.42
C HIS A 129 -16.46 3.93 8.56
N GLU A 130 -16.79 3.38 9.73
CA GLU A 130 -15.91 3.35 10.91
C GLU A 130 -14.62 2.56 10.62
N THR A 131 -14.73 1.43 9.93
CA THR A 131 -13.57 0.61 9.51
C THR A 131 -12.67 1.39 8.55
N ILE A 132 -13.26 2.13 7.60
CA ILE A 132 -12.50 2.96 6.66
C ILE A 132 -11.75 4.06 7.39
N MET A 133 -12.43 4.80 8.28
CA MET A 133 -11.80 5.88 9.05
C MET A 133 -10.69 5.35 9.95
N GLN A 134 -10.87 4.17 10.57
CA GLN A 134 -9.82 3.51 11.34
C GLN A 134 -8.59 3.18 10.46
N ARG A 135 -8.79 2.62 9.26
CA ARG A 135 -7.69 2.31 8.33
C ARG A 135 -6.97 3.57 7.85
N ILE A 136 -7.69 4.66 7.56
CA ILE A 136 -7.08 5.95 7.20
C ILE A 136 -6.22 6.48 8.35
N ALA A 137 -6.75 6.46 9.58
CA ALA A 137 -6.02 6.92 10.76
C ALA A 137 -4.77 6.07 11.05
N LEU A 138 -4.83 4.75 10.87
CA LEU A 138 -3.69 3.85 11.05
C LEU A 138 -2.59 4.10 10.02
N ARG A 139 -2.95 4.42 8.78
CA ARG A 139 -2.01 4.71 7.69
C ARG A 139 -1.27 6.06 7.86
N ASP A 140 -1.84 6.96 8.65
CA ASP A 140 -1.25 8.21 9.14
C ASP A 140 -0.58 9.13 8.09
N ARG A 141 -1.12 9.18 6.87
CA ARG A 141 -0.63 10.10 5.83
C ARG A 141 -0.86 11.55 6.27
N PRO A 142 0.18 12.41 6.30
CA PRO A 142 0.06 13.76 6.87
C PRO A 142 -1.08 14.60 6.31
N TYR A 143 -1.33 14.49 5.00
CA TYR A 143 -2.38 15.23 4.30
C TYR A 143 -3.79 14.62 4.45
N GLU A 144 -3.94 13.42 5.05
CA GLU A 144 -5.25 12.80 5.30
C GLU A 144 -5.75 13.03 6.74
N ARG A 145 -4.90 13.53 7.65
CA ARG A 145 -5.22 13.65 9.09
C ARG A 145 -6.39 14.57 9.39
N ASP A 146 -6.51 15.66 8.65
CA ASP A 146 -7.55 16.68 8.81
C ASP A 146 -8.72 16.48 7.83
N MET A 147 -8.81 15.29 7.20
CA MET A 147 -9.87 14.99 6.24
C MET A 147 -11.23 14.92 6.92
N ASP A 148 -12.22 15.64 6.36
CA ASP A 148 -13.61 15.56 6.79
C ASP A 148 -14.16 14.12 6.63
N PRO A 149 -14.60 13.45 7.72
CA PRO A 149 -15.18 12.11 7.63
C PRO A 149 -16.41 12.05 6.73
N GLU A 150 -17.23 13.11 6.66
CA GLU A 150 -18.41 13.13 5.79
C GLU A 150 -18.03 13.05 4.31
N TYR A 151 -16.85 13.57 3.92
CA TYR A 151 -16.35 13.42 2.55
C TYR A 151 -16.20 11.95 2.14
N ILE A 152 -15.75 11.07 3.05
CA ILE A 152 -15.64 9.63 2.75
C ILE A 152 -17.03 9.01 2.56
N ARG A 153 -18.06 9.50 3.25
CA ARG A 153 -19.45 9.04 3.06
C ARG A 153 -20.00 9.50 1.72
N ASP A 154 -19.79 10.76 1.37
CA ASP A 154 -20.17 11.31 0.06
C ASP A 154 -19.48 10.54 -1.07
N LEU A 155 -18.20 10.23 -0.90
CA LEU A 155 -17.43 9.43 -1.85
C LEU A 155 -17.98 8.01 -1.98
N ALA A 156 -18.35 7.37 -0.88
CA ALA A 156 -18.97 6.04 -0.90
C ALA A 156 -20.32 6.06 -1.64
N ALA A 157 -21.17 7.06 -1.36
CA ALA A 157 -22.45 7.23 -2.04
C ALA A 157 -22.27 7.48 -3.55
N ALA A 158 -21.27 8.29 -3.93
CA ALA A 158 -20.94 8.53 -5.33
C ALA A 158 -20.47 7.26 -6.04
N TYR A 159 -19.71 6.39 -5.36
CA TYR A 159 -19.29 5.10 -5.92
C TYR A 159 -20.48 4.19 -6.20
N GLU A 160 -21.40 4.06 -5.24
CA GLU A 160 -22.62 3.25 -5.42
C GLU A 160 -23.48 3.77 -6.58
N ALA A 161 -23.64 5.10 -6.69
CA ALA A 161 -24.35 5.72 -7.80
C ALA A 161 -23.65 5.51 -9.15
N TRP A 162 -22.32 5.59 -9.18
CA TRP A 162 -21.53 5.38 -10.39
C TRP A 162 -21.61 3.92 -10.86
N LEU A 163 -21.43 2.96 -9.95
CA LEU A 163 -21.50 1.53 -10.26
C LEU A 163 -22.86 1.12 -10.80
N ALA A 164 -23.95 1.68 -10.25
CA ALA A 164 -25.31 1.41 -10.73
C ALA A 164 -25.55 1.86 -12.19
N ASN A 165 -24.73 2.79 -12.69
CA ASN A 165 -24.85 3.36 -14.02
C ASN A 165 -23.77 2.87 -14.98
N LEU A 166 -22.89 1.94 -14.60
CA LEU A 166 -21.87 1.39 -15.49
C LEU A 166 -22.50 0.41 -16.50
N PRO A 167 -22.56 0.77 -17.81
CA PRO A 167 -22.93 -0.21 -18.81
C PRO A 167 -21.73 -1.11 -19.12
N ASP A 168 -22.00 -2.41 -19.31
CA ASP A 168 -21.10 -3.35 -19.99
C ASP A 168 -19.76 -3.71 -19.29
N ILE A 169 -19.64 -3.56 -17.97
CA ILE A 169 -18.51 -4.08 -17.17
C ILE A 169 -19.04 -5.04 -16.09
N SER A 170 -18.43 -6.23 -15.95
CA SER A 170 -18.77 -7.13 -14.83
C SER A 170 -18.26 -6.55 -13.52
N VAL A 171 -19.12 -6.50 -12.49
CA VAL A 171 -18.78 -5.92 -11.18
C VAL A 171 -18.92 -6.98 -10.09
N LEU A 172 -17.82 -7.30 -9.43
CA LEU A 172 -17.76 -8.14 -8.23
C LEU A 172 -17.67 -7.24 -6.99
N THR A 173 -18.76 -7.13 -6.24
CA THR A 173 -18.76 -6.37 -4.98
C THR A 173 -18.36 -7.26 -3.81
N ILE A 174 -17.39 -6.80 -3.01
CA ILE A 174 -16.85 -7.52 -1.85
C ILE A 174 -16.94 -6.62 -0.61
N ASP A 175 -17.62 -7.11 0.43
CA ASP A 175 -17.56 -6.49 1.76
C ASP A 175 -16.28 -6.92 2.47
N VAL A 176 -15.41 -5.94 2.76
CA VAL A 176 -14.11 -6.13 3.40
C VAL A 176 -14.08 -5.59 4.82
N THR A 177 -15.24 -5.30 5.41
CA THR A 177 -15.37 -4.74 6.77
C THR A 177 -14.65 -5.60 7.81
N GLU A 178 -14.92 -6.90 7.76
CA GLU A 178 -14.41 -7.88 8.73
C GLU A 178 -13.20 -8.65 8.18
N LEU A 179 -12.67 -8.26 7.01
CA LEU A 179 -11.49 -8.89 6.39
C LEU A 179 -10.22 -8.15 6.78
N ASP A 180 -9.14 -8.90 6.97
CA ASP A 180 -7.81 -8.43 7.33
C ASP A 180 -6.79 -9.11 6.42
N PHE A 181 -6.49 -8.45 5.30
CA PHE A 181 -5.57 -8.97 4.30
C PHE A 181 -4.12 -9.06 4.79
N LEU A 182 -3.77 -8.35 5.87
CA LEU A 182 -2.40 -8.30 6.39
C LEU A 182 -2.14 -9.42 7.38
N SER A 183 -3.09 -9.68 8.30
CA SER A 183 -2.89 -10.69 9.35
C SER A 183 -3.47 -12.07 9.02
N ARG A 184 -4.39 -12.17 8.05
CA ARG A 184 -5.11 -13.41 7.70
C ARG A 184 -4.98 -13.74 6.21
N PRO A 185 -3.97 -14.53 5.82
CA PRO A 185 -3.78 -14.96 4.43
C PRO A 185 -5.01 -15.67 3.83
N GLU A 186 -5.83 -16.31 4.65
CA GLU A 186 -7.10 -16.92 4.24
C GLU A 186 -8.11 -15.91 3.67
N ASP A 187 -8.09 -14.66 4.12
CA ASP A 187 -8.98 -13.61 3.60
C ASP A 187 -8.59 -13.22 2.18
N VAL A 188 -7.28 -13.15 1.89
CA VAL A 188 -6.75 -12.90 0.55
C VAL A 188 -7.11 -14.06 -0.38
N GLN A 189 -6.92 -15.30 0.08
CA GLN A 189 -7.28 -16.49 -0.69
C GLN A 189 -8.77 -16.52 -1.02
N TRP A 190 -9.63 -16.20 -0.04
CA TRP A 190 -11.07 -16.15 -0.25
C TRP A 190 -11.48 -15.11 -1.32
N VAL A 191 -10.82 -13.94 -1.34
CA VAL A 191 -11.03 -12.95 -2.41
C VAL A 191 -10.53 -13.45 -3.75
N ALA A 192 -9.35 -14.08 -3.79
CA ALA A 192 -8.79 -14.65 -5.02
C ALA A 192 -9.73 -15.70 -5.64
N ASP A 193 -10.27 -16.61 -4.81
CA ASP A 193 -11.22 -17.64 -5.24
C ASP A 193 -12.48 -17.04 -5.84
N LYS A 194 -13.02 -15.96 -5.24
CA LYS A 194 -14.16 -15.22 -5.80
C LYS A 194 -13.86 -14.61 -7.16
N ILE A 195 -12.69 -13.99 -7.30
CA ILE A 195 -12.24 -13.38 -8.56
C ILE A 195 -12.10 -14.46 -9.64
N GLN A 196 -11.48 -15.60 -9.32
CA GLN A 196 -11.32 -16.70 -10.28
C GLN A 196 -12.67 -17.29 -10.72
N ALA A 197 -13.60 -17.45 -9.78
CA ALA A 197 -14.95 -17.90 -10.07
C ALA A 197 -15.68 -16.94 -11.02
N GLU A 198 -15.56 -15.63 -10.79
CA GLU A 198 -16.16 -14.60 -11.64
C GLU A 198 -15.53 -14.56 -13.04
N LEU A 199 -14.23 -14.84 -13.14
CA LEU A 199 -13.53 -14.94 -14.42
C LEU A 199 -13.83 -16.25 -15.19
N GLY A 200 -14.65 -17.14 -14.64
CA GLY A 200 -15.03 -18.41 -15.26
C GLY A 200 -13.90 -19.43 -15.35
N GLN A 201 -12.85 -19.29 -14.51
CA GLN A 201 -11.76 -20.26 -14.44
C GLN A 201 -12.11 -21.32 -13.40
N GLN A 202 -12.26 -22.59 -13.83
CA GLN A 202 -12.40 -23.70 -12.89
C GLN A 202 -11.13 -23.81 -12.04
N THR A 203 -11.30 -23.93 -10.72
CA THR A 203 -10.24 -24.25 -9.76
C THR A 203 -9.61 -25.59 -10.11
N SER A 204 -8.55 -25.60 -10.91
CA SER A 204 -7.52 -26.62 -10.78
C SER A 204 -6.62 -26.18 -9.64
N GLY A 205 -7.03 -26.49 -8.41
CA GLY A 205 -6.12 -26.46 -7.28
C GLY A 205 -4.96 -27.39 -7.58
N GLN A 206 -3.83 -26.83 -7.99
CA GLN A 206 -2.55 -27.47 -7.82
C GLN A 206 -1.94 -26.91 -6.54
N PRO A 207 -1.56 -27.76 -5.56
CA PRO A 207 -0.65 -27.30 -4.53
C PRO A 207 0.64 -26.90 -5.24
N VAL A 208 1.01 -25.63 -5.15
CA VAL A 208 2.27 -25.11 -5.67
C VAL A 208 3.41 -25.89 -4.99
N LYS A 209 3.93 -26.89 -5.69
CA LYS A 209 5.22 -27.51 -5.37
C LYS A 209 6.31 -26.65 -6.00
N ASN A 210 6.78 -25.63 -5.28
CA ASN A 210 8.03 -24.97 -5.60
C ASN A 210 9.00 -25.19 -4.44
N ALA A 211 10.19 -25.68 -4.76
CA ALA A 211 11.26 -25.90 -3.80
C ALA A 211 11.62 -24.57 -3.12
N THR A 212 11.28 -24.45 -1.83
CA THR A 212 11.58 -23.29 -1.00
C THR A 212 13.11 -23.14 -0.87
N PRO A 213 13.70 -21.96 -1.11
CA PRO A 213 15.06 -21.71 -0.68
C PRO A 213 15.10 -21.93 0.84
N ALA A 214 15.93 -22.87 1.29
CA ALA A 214 15.88 -23.34 2.65
C ALA A 214 16.33 -22.23 3.61
N VAL A 215 15.41 -21.66 4.39
CA VAL A 215 15.70 -20.70 5.49
C VAL A 215 16.79 -21.24 6.42
N ALA A 216 16.95 -22.57 6.51
CA ALA A 216 18.02 -23.25 7.23
C ALA A 216 19.45 -22.81 6.82
N THR A 217 19.68 -22.36 5.58
CA THR A 217 21.00 -21.88 5.14
C THR A 217 21.35 -20.47 5.62
N LEU A 218 20.38 -19.74 6.22
CA LEU A 218 20.56 -18.38 6.74
C LEU A 218 21.01 -18.33 8.21
N GLN A 219 21.02 -19.46 8.93
CA GLN A 219 21.29 -19.52 10.38
C GLN A 219 22.72 -19.09 10.80
N GLN A 220 23.62 -18.87 9.84
CA GLN A 220 24.96 -18.29 10.04
C GLN A 220 25.30 -17.28 8.91
N GLY A 221 24.30 -16.50 8.49
CA GLY A 221 24.39 -15.57 7.37
C GLY A 221 25.16 -14.27 7.71
N SER A 222 25.90 -13.75 6.74
CA SER A 222 26.36 -12.35 6.71
C SER A 222 25.31 -11.50 5.99
N ILE A 223 25.39 -10.16 6.06
CA ILE A 223 24.46 -9.28 5.33
C ILE A 223 24.48 -9.62 3.83
N ALA A 224 25.66 -9.91 3.28
CA ALA A 224 25.81 -10.35 1.88
C ALA A 224 25.03 -11.65 1.58
N LYS A 225 24.96 -12.60 2.52
CA LYS A 225 24.14 -13.82 2.33
C LYS A 225 22.64 -13.52 2.40
N TYR A 226 22.21 -12.56 3.21
CA TYR A 226 20.80 -12.13 3.24
C TYR A 226 20.43 -11.40 1.95
N GLN A 227 21.31 -10.56 1.43
CA GLN A 227 21.18 -9.94 0.11
C GLN A 227 21.03 -10.99 -1.00
N GLN A 228 21.91 -12.00 -1.05
CA GLN A 228 21.80 -13.10 -2.01
C GLN A 228 20.49 -13.88 -1.88
N PHE A 229 20.06 -14.15 -0.64
CA PHE A 229 18.80 -14.81 -0.38
C PHE A 229 17.61 -14.03 -0.93
N HIS A 230 17.54 -12.72 -0.66
CA HIS A 230 16.45 -11.88 -1.17
C HIS A 230 16.48 -11.78 -2.69
N HIS A 231 17.66 -11.62 -3.32
CA HIS A 231 17.77 -11.63 -4.77
C HIS A 231 17.25 -12.94 -5.39
N SER A 232 17.69 -14.10 -4.87
CA SER A 232 17.22 -15.40 -5.35
C SER A 232 15.74 -15.64 -5.06
N LEU A 233 15.24 -15.17 -3.92
CA LEU A 233 13.82 -15.27 -3.56
C LEU A 233 12.97 -14.43 -4.50
N ASP A 234 13.38 -13.20 -4.79
CA ASP A 234 12.70 -12.27 -5.68
C ASP A 234 12.69 -12.79 -7.12
N GLU A 235 13.82 -13.32 -7.63
CA GLU A 235 13.90 -13.99 -8.93
C GLU A 235 12.98 -15.22 -9.01
N MET A 236 12.98 -16.06 -7.98
CA MET A 236 12.14 -17.25 -7.92
C MET A 236 10.65 -16.90 -7.85
N LYS A 237 10.30 -15.83 -7.15
CA LYS A 237 8.91 -15.39 -6.93
C LYS A 237 8.42 -14.43 -8.01
N GLY A 238 9.29 -13.99 -8.90
CA GLY A 238 8.97 -12.96 -9.91
C GLY A 238 8.61 -11.61 -9.27
N PHE A 239 9.19 -11.30 -8.10
CA PHE A 239 8.98 -10.02 -7.44
C PHE A 239 9.63 -8.88 -8.21
N ASP A 240 9.03 -7.68 -8.08
CA ASP A 240 9.50 -6.50 -8.79
C ASP A 240 10.91 -6.10 -8.33
N GLN A 241 11.79 -5.99 -9.31
CA GLN A 241 13.20 -5.66 -9.15
C GLN A 241 13.46 -4.16 -9.27
N ASP A 242 12.41 -3.35 -9.46
CA ASP A 242 12.52 -1.90 -9.54
C ASP A 242 12.97 -1.31 -8.18
N PRO A 243 14.10 -0.56 -8.15
CA PRO A 243 14.54 0.14 -6.94
C PRO A 243 13.50 1.09 -6.34
N PHE A 244 12.70 1.77 -7.16
CA PHE A 244 11.68 2.70 -6.67
C PHE A 244 10.54 1.97 -5.96
N PHE A 245 10.17 0.79 -6.46
CA PHE A 245 9.16 -0.06 -5.82
C PHE A 245 9.65 -0.58 -4.46
N ASN A 246 10.91 -1.00 -4.38
CA ASN A 246 11.51 -1.44 -3.13
C ASN A 246 11.71 -0.29 -2.13
N PHE A 247 11.95 0.94 -2.61
CA PHE A 247 11.96 2.14 -1.78
C PHE A 247 10.58 2.48 -1.19
N ILE A 248 9.51 2.35 -1.99
CA ILE A 248 8.13 2.54 -1.50
C ILE A 248 7.80 1.52 -0.40
N GLY A 249 8.15 0.24 -0.62
CA GLY A 249 8.00 -0.80 0.40
C GLY A 249 8.76 -0.48 1.68
N LEU A 250 10.02 -0.01 1.56
CA LEU A 250 10.79 0.44 2.72
C LEU A 250 10.08 1.57 3.51
N VAL A 251 9.48 2.54 2.82
CA VAL A 251 8.74 3.63 3.48
C VAL A 251 7.47 3.13 4.18
N GLU A 252 6.79 2.13 3.62
CA GLU A 252 5.63 1.48 4.24
C GLU A 252 6.01 0.77 5.55
N GLU A 253 7.10 0.00 5.54
CA GLU A 253 7.61 -0.67 6.75
C GLU A 253 8.08 0.32 7.84
N VAL A 254 8.56 1.51 7.45
CA VAL A 254 8.86 2.58 8.43
C VAL A 254 7.56 3.04 9.12
N GLY A 255 6.47 3.11 8.38
CA GLY A 255 5.14 3.44 8.91
C GLY A 255 4.62 2.39 9.90
N GLU A 256 4.73 1.10 9.56
CA GLU A 256 4.28 0.01 10.44
C GLU A 256 5.12 -0.05 11.73
N LEU A 257 6.45 0.12 11.63
CA LEU A 257 7.29 0.26 12.82
C LEU A 257 6.85 1.46 13.68
N ALA A 258 6.53 2.60 13.06
CA ALA A 258 6.07 3.79 13.79
C ALA A 258 4.76 3.50 14.55
N THR A 259 3.83 2.76 13.95
CA THR A 259 2.59 2.32 14.60
C THR A 259 2.85 1.48 15.86
N VAL A 260 3.75 0.50 15.77
CA VAL A 260 4.10 -0.35 16.92
C VAL A 260 4.83 0.46 18.01
N LEU A 261 5.68 1.42 17.63
CA LEU A 261 6.35 2.31 18.58
C LEU A 261 5.37 3.25 19.29
N MET A 262 4.42 3.84 18.57
CA MET A 262 3.37 4.68 19.16
C MET A 262 2.50 3.89 20.14
N ARG A 263 2.12 2.66 19.77
CA ARG A 263 1.42 1.73 20.66
C ARG A 263 2.24 1.43 21.91
N THR A 264 3.52 1.12 21.75
CA THR A 264 4.44 0.84 22.86
C THR A 264 4.52 2.03 23.82
N TRP A 265 4.64 3.24 23.28
CA TRP A 265 4.62 4.44 24.10
C TRP A 265 3.27 4.60 24.83
N ALA A 266 2.15 4.44 24.14
CA ALA A 266 0.82 4.54 24.75
C ALA A 266 0.60 3.51 25.87
N ASP A 267 1.08 2.28 25.70
CA ASP A 267 1.03 1.24 26.71
C ASP A 267 1.85 1.61 27.96
N SER A 268 3.05 2.19 27.78
CA SER A 268 3.85 2.69 28.91
C SER A 268 3.12 3.79 29.70
N GLN A 269 2.43 4.71 29.01
CA GLN A 269 1.63 5.76 29.66
C GLN A 269 0.44 5.16 30.45
N ARG A 270 -0.24 4.16 29.89
CA ARG A 270 -1.35 3.46 30.55
C ARG A 270 -0.88 2.70 31.80
N MET A 271 0.27 2.05 31.71
CA MET A 271 0.90 1.32 32.80
C MET A 271 1.19 2.22 34.01
N MET A 272 1.71 3.43 33.77
CA MET A 272 1.92 4.43 34.81
C MET A 272 0.60 4.94 35.41
N ARG A 273 -0.40 5.25 34.58
CA ARG A 273 -1.69 5.81 35.03
C ARG A 273 -2.50 4.82 35.89
N ASN A 274 -2.47 3.55 35.53
CA ASN A 274 -3.28 2.52 36.20
C ASN A 274 -2.57 1.90 37.42
N GLY A 275 -1.38 2.39 37.80
CA GLY A 275 -0.60 1.86 38.92
C GLY A 275 -0.12 0.43 38.72
N ARG A 276 -0.08 -0.06 37.47
CA ARG A 276 0.38 -1.42 37.14
C ARG A 276 1.89 -1.58 37.38
N VAL A 277 2.59 -0.45 37.44
CA VAL A 277 4.02 -0.32 37.70
C VAL A 277 4.20 0.76 38.75
N THR A 278 5.11 0.55 39.70
CA THR A 278 5.38 1.50 40.79
C THR A 278 6.88 1.63 40.99
N ALA A 279 7.37 2.87 41.13
CA ALA A 279 8.78 3.13 41.42
C ALA A 279 8.94 4.33 42.37
N PRO A 280 10.08 4.45 43.08
CA PRO A 280 10.33 5.51 44.06
C PRO A 280 10.35 6.93 43.45
N THR A 281 10.82 7.07 42.21
CA THR A 281 10.89 8.35 41.50
C THR A 281 10.13 8.31 40.17
N THR A 282 9.73 9.49 39.67
CA THR A 282 9.05 9.63 38.37
C THR A 282 9.94 9.16 37.20
N ALA A 283 11.26 9.38 37.30
CA ALA A 283 12.21 8.93 36.29
C ALA A 283 12.26 7.40 36.22
N GLU A 284 12.45 6.74 37.38
CA GLU A 284 12.46 5.27 37.46
C GLU A 284 11.11 4.67 37.05
N LEU A 285 9.99 5.35 37.35
CA LEU A 285 8.66 4.90 36.93
C LEU A 285 8.51 4.94 35.41
N THR A 286 9.03 5.99 34.76
CA THR A 286 8.98 6.15 33.30
C THR A 286 9.83 5.10 32.61
N ASP A 287 11.06 4.89 33.09
CA ASP A 287 11.97 3.89 32.54
C ASP A 287 11.41 2.47 32.69
N LEU A 288 10.88 2.14 33.88
CA LEU A 288 10.31 0.82 34.15
C LEU A 288 9.05 0.55 33.31
N ALA A 289 8.16 1.55 33.17
CA ALA A 289 6.97 1.43 32.33
C ALA A 289 7.31 1.31 30.84
N MET A 290 8.31 2.05 30.37
CA MET A 290 8.80 1.94 28.99
C MET A 290 9.43 0.56 28.75
N HIS A 291 10.25 0.06 29.69
CA HIS A 291 10.86 -1.26 29.59
C HIS A 291 9.81 -2.39 29.51
N GLU A 292 8.77 -2.32 30.34
CA GLU A 292 7.70 -3.30 30.34
C GLU A 292 6.87 -3.24 29.05
N ALA A 293 6.55 -2.04 28.57
CA ALA A 293 5.83 -1.86 27.31
C ALA A 293 6.64 -2.35 26.10
N LEU A 294 7.95 -2.08 26.07
CA LEU A 294 8.87 -2.61 25.06
C LEU A 294 8.95 -4.13 25.11
N THR A 295 8.92 -4.71 26.32
CA THR A 295 8.92 -6.17 26.49
C THR A 295 7.60 -6.79 26.00
N GLN A 296 6.47 -6.16 26.32
CA GLN A 296 5.14 -6.58 25.86
C GLN A 296 5.01 -6.52 24.34
N ASN A 297 5.51 -5.46 23.70
CA ASN A 297 5.42 -5.26 22.25
C ASN A 297 6.65 -5.80 21.48
N ARG A 298 7.58 -6.49 22.16
CA ARG A 298 8.85 -6.96 21.58
C ARG A 298 8.66 -7.84 20.35
N ALA A 299 7.65 -8.70 20.34
CA ALA A 299 7.39 -9.59 19.21
C ALA A 299 7.03 -8.81 17.94
N LEU A 300 6.15 -7.80 18.07
CA LEU A 300 5.75 -6.92 16.98
C LEU A 300 6.94 -6.08 16.51
N LEU A 301 7.64 -5.41 17.43
CA LEU A 301 8.83 -4.62 17.11
C LEU A 301 9.89 -5.44 16.35
N ARG A 302 10.06 -6.72 16.71
CA ARG A 302 11.00 -7.61 16.01
C ARG A 302 10.54 -7.96 14.60
N ALA A 303 9.23 -8.09 14.37
CA ALA A 303 8.68 -8.34 13.04
C ALA A 303 8.91 -7.12 12.13
N GLU A 304 8.45 -5.94 12.56
CA GLU A 304 8.61 -4.70 11.76
C GLU A 304 10.08 -4.37 11.46
N LEU A 305 10.98 -4.58 12.42
CA LEU A 305 12.42 -4.39 12.20
C LEU A 305 13.01 -5.41 11.20
N ALA A 306 12.46 -6.62 11.15
CA ALA A 306 12.89 -7.63 10.17
C ALA A 306 12.40 -7.28 8.77
N ASP A 307 11.18 -6.76 8.63
CA ASP A 307 10.61 -6.34 7.35
C ASP A 307 11.31 -5.08 6.81
N LEU A 308 11.61 -4.10 7.68
CA LEU A 308 12.49 -2.98 7.35
C LEU A 308 13.86 -3.43 6.83
N LEU A 309 14.48 -4.41 7.49
CA LEU A 309 15.75 -4.98 7.05
C LEU A 309 15.60 -5.66 5.68
N ALA A 310 14.53 -6.44 5.46
CA ALA A 310 14.28 -7.11 4.20
C ALA A 310 14.19 -6.11 3.04
N TYR A 311 13.41 -5.03 3.17
CA TYR A 311 13.31 -4.02 2.11
C TYR A 311 14.59 -3.20 1.93
N THR A 312 15.36 -2.99 3.00
CA THR A 312 16.70 -2.38 2.89
C THR A 312 17.64 -3.26 2.05
N LEU A 313 17.64 -4.57 2.29
CA LEU A 313 18.45 -5.54 1.54
C LEU A 313 18.02 -5.67 0.08
N LYS A 314 16.70 -5.66 -0.18
CA LYS A 314 16.16 -5.67 -1.54
C LYS A 314 16.54 -4.40 -2.31
N LEU A 315 16.34 -3.23 -1.68
CA LEU A 315 16.72 -1.96 -2.28
C LEU A 315 18.22 -1.93 -2.62
N SER A 316 19.08 -2.35 -1.68
CA SER A 316 20.53 -2.38 -1.91
C SER A 316 20.93 -3.31 -3.06
N ASN A 317 20.29 -4.47 -3.20
CA ASN A 317 20.50 -5.37 -4.34
C ASN A 317 20.23 -4.68 -5.68
N TYR A 318 19.08 -4.02 -5.81
CA TYR A 318 18.62 -3.49 -7.09
C TYR A 318 19.25 -2.15 -7.48
N ILE A 319 19.87 -1.44 -6.53
CA ILE A 319 20.75 -0.30 -6.83
C ILE A 319 22.23 -0.69 -6.96
N GLY A 320 22.56 -1.98 -6.86
CA GLY A 320 23.92 -2.48 -7.03
C GLY A 320 24.87 -2.18 -5.88
N VAL A 321 24.36 -2.13 -4.65
CA VAL A 321 25.14 -1.86 -3.43
C VAL A 321 25.30 -3.14 -2.62
N ASP A 322 26.57 -3.53 -2.38
CA ASP A 322 26.91 -4.47 -1.30
C ASP A 322 26.78 -3.72 0.03
N LEU A 323 25.73 -4.05 0.78
CA LEU A 323 25.35 -3.31 1.99
C LEU A 323 26.34 -3.59 3.13
N GLU A 324 26.93 -4.79 3.17
CA GLU A 324 27.92 -5.17 4.17
C GLU A 324 29.22 -4.39 3.97
N GLU A 325 29.72 -4.35 2.73
CA GLU A 325 30.90 -3.57 2.36
C GLU A 325 30.68 -2.08 2.60
N ALA A 326 29.57 -1.52 2.11
CA ALA A 326 29.22 -0.11 2.29
C ALA A 326 29.14 0.29 3.78
N TYR A 327 28.56 -0.57 4.62
CA TYR A 327 28.50 -0.33 6.07
C TYR A 327 29.90 -0.35 6.70
N LEU A 328 30.73 -1.35 6.37
CA LEU A 328 32.09 -1.48 6.92
C LEU A 328 32.99 -0.31 6.50
N GLU A 329 32.94 0.11 5.24
CA GLU A 329 33.62 1.31 4.76
C GLU A 329 33.17 2.55 5.54
N LYS A 330 31.86 2.74 5.68
CA LYS A 330 31.31 3.88 6.40
C LYS A 330 31.74 3.93 7.86
N MET A 331 31.77 2.78 8.53
CA MET A 331 32.22 2.72 9.93
C MET A 331 33.71 2.99 10.09
N ARG A 332 34.56 2.55 9.14
CA ARG A 332 36.00 2.89 9.15
C ARG A 332 36.23 4.40 9.01
N GLU A 333 35.43 5.08 8.19
CA GLU A 333 35.46 6.55 8.12
C GLU A 333 35.03 7.18 9.45
N ASN A 334 33.90 6.73 10.01
CA ASN A 334 33.31 7.31 11.22
C ASN A 334 34.21 7.19 12.45
N ILE A 335 34.97 6.11 12.59
CA ILE A 335 35.93 5.92 13.69
C ILE A 335 37.00 7.03 13.72
N ASN A 336 37.32 7.60 12.56
CA ASN A 336 38.34 8.64 12.44
C ASN A 336 37.77 10.07 12.43
N ARG A 337 36.43 10.23 12.51
CA ARG A 337 35.79 11.55 12.54
C ARG A 337 35.89 12.18 13.93
N HIS A 338 36.35 13.42 13.97
CA HIS A 338 36.29 14.26 15.16
C HIS A 338 34.97 15.03 15.11
N TRP A 339 34.14 14.85 16.14
CA TRP A 339 32.85 15.51 16.26
C TRP A 339 33.06 16.81 17.04
N GLU A 340 33.01 17.96 16.36
CA GLU A 340 32.89 19.25 17.02
C GLU A 340 31.41 19.45 17.37
N PHE A 341 31.09 19.36 18.66
CA PHE A 341 29.75 19.65 19.17
C PHE A 341 29.64 21.17 19.35
N LEU A 342 28.73 21.81 18.61
CA LEU A 342 28.34 23.22 18.79
C LEU A 342 27.48 23.42 20.05
#